data_AF-A0A7R9ZV69-F1
#
_entry.id   AF-A0A7R9ZV69-F1
#
_cell.length_a   1.000
_cell.length_b   1.000
_cell.length_c   1.000
_cell.angle_alpha   90.00
_cell.angle_beta   90.00
_cell.angle_gamma   90.00
#
_symmetry.space_group_name_H-M   'P 1'
#
loop_
_entity.id
_entity.type
_entity.pdbx_description
1 polymer ?
#
loop_
_entity_poly.entity_id
_entity_poly.type
_entity_poly.pdbx_seq_one_letter_code
_entity_poly.pdbx_strand_id
1 'polypeptide(L)'
;RDLVWDIITNKEAIAVNQAWAGHPGSQVKAEVGSNKAVEVWTKPLGEGRLAALLINTDTNNTKATVTVQLSDLSVTGEVKVRDVWGKRDLGLCIGTFSAEVGYHDSVFVIFLPTNATWPLPFKLAPWMSPSVGALSVAESNGGAVDALAWV
;
A
#
# COMPACT_ATOMS: atom_id res chain seq x y z
N ARG A 1 9.98 24.89 4.54
CA ARG A 1 9.13 23.68 4.60
C ARG A 1 9.93 22.65 5.39
N ASP A 2 9.36 22.09 6.46
CA ASP A 2 10.06 21.13 7.31
C ASP A 2 10.19 19.78 6.57
N LEU A 3 11.41 19.33 6.32
CA LEU A 3 11.71 18.11 5.56
C LEU A 3 11.18 16.85 6.26
N VAL A 4 11.02 16.90 7.58
CA VAL A 4 10.59 15.76 8.39
C VAL A 4 9.08 15.51 8.24
N TRP A 5 8.30 16.57 8.02
CA TRP A 5 6.84 16.47 7.97
C TRP A 5 6.35 15.53 6.85
N ASP A 6 6.99 15.59 5.68
CA ASP A 6 6.62 14.77 4.52
C ASP A 6 6.85 13.27 4.78
N ILE A 7 7.76 12.92 5.70
CA ILE A 7 8.03 11.54 6.14
C ILE A 7 7.00 11.09 7.18
N ILE A 8 6.84 11.82 8.29
CA ILE A 8 5.98 11.38 9.40
C ILE A 8 4.48 11.40 9.04
N THR A 9 4.08 12.21 8.06
CA THR A 9 2.68 12.29 7.58
C THR A 9 2.44 11.49 6.29
N ASN A 10 3.39 10.66 5.87
CA ASN A 10 3.22 9.85 4.68
C ASN A 10 2.08 8.83 4.89
N LYS A 11 0.92 9.13 4.30
CA LYS A 11 -0.29 8.31 4.40
C LYS A 11 -0.09 6.87 3.92
N GLU A 12 0.81 6.64 2.96
CA GLU A 12 1.08 5.29 2.46
C GLU A 12 1.92 4.48 3.46
N ALA A 13 2.94 5.10 4.06
CA ALA A 13 3.72 4.47 5.14
C ALA A 13 2.83 4.19 6.37
N ILE A 14 1.97 5.14 6.74
CA ILE A 14 0.97 4.96 7.79
C ILE A 14 0.01 3.82 7.43
N ALA A 15 -0.48 3.75 6.19
CA ALA A 15 -1.37 2.67 5.75
C ALA A 15 -0.68 1.29 5.82
N VAL A 16 0.62 1.19 5.48
CA VAL A 16 1.40 -0.03 5.70
C VAL A 16 1.47 -0.37 7.19
N ASN A 17 1.71 0.61 8.07
CA ASN A 17 1.72 0.39 9.51
C ASN A 17 0.37 -0.14 10.03
N GLN A 18 -0.74 0.48 9.62
CA GLN A 18 -2.09 0.12 10.07
C GLN A 18 -2.63 -1.18 9.45
N ALA A 19 -2.09 -1.63 8.32
CA ALA A 19 -2.49 -2.89 7.71
C ALA A 19 -2.08 -4.08 8.60
N TRP A 20 -3.04 -4.96 8.90
CA TRP A 20 -2.81 -6.22 9.58
C TRP A 20 -3.28 -7.39 8.72
N ALA A 21 -2.35 -8.29 8.40
CA ALA A 21 -2.61 -9.51 7.65
C ALA A 21 -2.13 -10.76 8.40
N GLY A 22 -2.20 -10.74 9.74
CA GLY A 22 -1.79 -11.84 10.59
C GLY A 22 -0.28 -11.90 10.90
N HIS A 23 0.52 -10.97 10.38
CA HIS A 23 1.96 -10.91 10.65
C HIS A 23 2.46 -9.45 10.73
N PRO A 24 3.33 -9.10 11.70
CA PRO A 24 3.86 -7.74 11.85
C PRO A 24 4.91 -7.37 10.79
N GLY A 25 5.52 -8.39 10.18
CA GLY A 25 6.62 -8.29 9.24
C GLY A 25 7.87 -9.02 9.77
N SER A 26 8.83 -9.29 8.89
CA SER A 26 10.07 -9.99 9.25
C SER A 26 11.19 -9.65 8.27
N GLN A 27 12.42 -9.82 8.73
CA GLN A 27 13.59 -9.82 7.86
C GLN A 27 13.57 -11.10 7.01
N VAL A 28 13.81 -10.95 5.71
CA VAL A 28 13.80 -12.07 4.74
C VAL A 28 15.20 -12.33 4.20
N LYS A 29 16.01 -11.28 4.07
CA LYS A 29 17.42 -11.36 3.68
C LYS A 29 18.24 -10.34 4.46
N ALA A 30 19.47 -10.70 4.75
CA ALA A 30 20.50 -9.82 5.28
C ALA A 30 21.76 -9.96 4.43
N GLU A 31 22.66 -8.99 4.55
CA GLU A 31 23.97 -9.00 3.86
C GLU A 31 23.88 -9.12 2.33
N VAL A 32 22.83 -8.53 1.73
CA VAL A 32 22.65 -8.50 0.27
C VAL A 32 23.13 -7.17 -0.32
N GLY A 33 23.08 -7.09 -1.65
CA GLY A 33 23.53 -5.92 -2.41
C GLY A 33 25.02 -5.92 -2.69
N SER A 34 25.46 -4.99 -3.54
CA SER A 34 26.87 -4.87 -3.96
C SER A 34 27.84 -4.61 -2.80
N ASN A 35 27.38 -4.03 -1.69
CA ASN A 35 28.17 -3.78 -0.49
C ASN A 35 27.98 -4.82 0.63
N LYS A 36 27.11 -5.83 0.43
CA LYS A 36 26.75 -6.85 1.43
C LYS A 36 26.30 -6.28 2.77
N ALA A 37 25.68 -5.10 2.76
CA ALA A 37 25.23 -4.40 3.95
C ALA A 37 23.77 -3.95 3.81
N VAL A 38 23.01 -4.56 2.88
CA VAL A 38 21.58 -4.30 2.77
C VAL A 38 20.78 -5.41 3.45
N GLU A 39 19.79 -4.99 4.23
CA GLU A 39 18.76 -5.84 4.80
C GLU A 39 17.46 -5.67 4.03
N VAL A 40 16.71 -6.77 3.85
CA VAL A 40 15.40 -6.78 3.20
C VAL A 40 14.37 -7.26 4.20
N TRP A 41 13.44 -6.37 4.53
CA TRP A 41 12.33 -6.62 5.43
C TRP A 41 11.03 -6.64 4.65
N THR A 42 10.10 -7.52 5.00
CA THR A 42 8.78 -7.55 4.37
C THR A 42 7.66 -7.58 5.38
N LYS A 43 6.49 -7.08 4.97
CA LYS A 43 5.25 -7.15 5.75
C LYS A 43 4.09 -7.49 4.82
N PRO A 44 3.32 -8.57 5.07
CA PRO A 44 2.11 -8.85 4.31
C PRO A 44 1.04 -7.80 4.60
N LEU A 45 0.36 -7.33 3.55
CA LEU A 45 -0.70 -6.31 3.65
C LEU A 45 -2.09 -6.88 3.36
N GLY A 46 -2.19 -8.17 3.07
CA GLY A 46 -3.44 -8.86 2.76
C GLY A 46 -3.86 -8.73 1.28
N GLU A 47 -4.70 -9.69 0.85
CA GLU A 47 -5.18 -9.83 -0.54
C GLU A 47 -4.02 -9.84 -1.57
N GLY A 48 -2.93 -10.55 -1.26
CA GLY A 48 -1.78 -10.72 -2.17
C GLY A 48 -0.82 -9.52 -2.24
N ARG A 49 -1.01 -8.49 -1.43
CA ARG A 49 -0.09 -7.34 -1.34
C ARG A 49 1.02 -7.58 -0.31
N LEU A 50 2.19 -7.04 -0.60
CA LEU A 50 3.37 -7.13 0.25
C LEU A 50 4.11 -5.80 0.27
N ALA A 51 4.40 -5.25 1.45
CA ALA A 51 5.38 -4.19 1.61
C ALA A 51 6.78 -4.78 1.73
N ALA A 52 7.77 -4.15 1.11
CA ALA A 52 9.18 -4.47 1.27
C ALA A 52 9.99 -3.20 1.55
N LEU A 53 10.84 -3.27 2.57
CA LEU A 53 11.75 -2.21 2.97
C LEU A 53 13.18 -2.72 2.84
N LEU A 54 13.96 -2.08 1.98
CA LEU A 54 15.38 -2.34 1.79
C LEU A 54 16.15 -1.26 2.53
N ILE A 55 17.02 -1.64 3.47
CA ILE A 55 17.77 -0.70 4.31
C ILE A 55 19.25 -0.95 4.10
N ASN A 56 20.00 0.10 3.75
CA ASN A 56 21.45 0.02 3.67
C ASN A 56 22.08 0.42 5.01
N THR A 57 22.62 -0.57 5.72
CA THR A 57 23.24 -0.40 7.04
C THR A 57 24.75 -0.14 6.95
N ASP A 58 25.30 0.05 5.75
CA ASP A 58 26.73 0.36 5.58
C ASP A 58 27.12 1.66 6.28
N THR A 59 28.27 1.62 6.96
CA THR A 59 28.85 2.77 7.67
C THR A 59 29.97 3.44 6.86
N ASN A 60 30.33 2.89 5.70
CA ASN A 60 31.46 3.34 4.87
C ASN A 60 31.03 4.28 3.75
N ASN A 61 29.85 4.91 3.86
CA ASN A 61 29.31 5.86 2.88
C ASN A 61 29.15 5.24 1.46
N THR A 62 28.89 3.93 1.38
CA THR A 62 28.79 3.20 0.10
C THR A 62 27.34 2.97 -0.29
N LYS A 63 26.96 3.39 -1.51
CA LYS A 63 25.68 3.04 -2.11
C LYS A 63 25.64 1.56 -2.51
N ALA A 64 24.47 0.95 -2.45
CA ALA A 64 24.26 -0.45 -2.81
C ALA A 64 23.31 -0.57 -4.00
N THR A 65 23.66 -1.40 -4.98
CA THR A 65 22.68 -1.94 -5.93
C THR A 65 22.22 -3.29 -5.40
N VAL A 66 20.92 -3.47 -5.26
CA VAL A 66 20.30 -4.67 -4.67
C VAL A 66 19.33 -5.24 -5.68
N THR A 67 19.41 -6.54 -5.92
CA THR A 67 18.44 -7.29 -6.71
C THR A 67 17.86 -8.40 -5.85
N VAL A 68 16.53 -8.44 -5.74
CA VAL A 68 15.79 -9.47 -5.02
C VAL A 68 14.93 -10.28 -5.99
N GLN A 69 14.94 -11.60 -5.82
CA GLN A 69 13.97 -12.46 -6.50
C GLN A 69 12.62 -12.27 -5.81
N LEU A 70 11.57 -12.00 -6.58
CA LEU A 70 10.21 -11.85 -6.04
C LEU A 70 9.72 -13.15 -5.38
N SER A 71 10.15 -14.31 -5.88
CA SER A 71 9.85 -15.62 -5.30
C SER A 71 10.34 -15.74 -3.85
N ASP A 72 11.48 -15.14 -3.52
CA ASP A 72 12.05 -15.18 -2.17
C ASP A 72 11.21 -14.35 -1.19
N LEU A 73 10.41 -13.41 -1.71
CA LEU A 73 9.47 -12.60 -0.95
C LEU A 73 8.06 -13.20 -0.95
N SER A 74 7.89 -14.43 -1.47
CA SER A 74 6.58 -15.06 -1.71
C SER A 74 5.67 -14.26 -2.66
N VAL A 75 6.26 -13.50 -3.58
CA VAL A 75 5.55 -12.79 -4.64
C VAL A 75 5.71 -13.56 -5.94
N THR A 76 4.60 -13.90 -6.58
CA THR A 76 4.57 -14.71 -7.81
C THR A 76 3.82 -14.00 -8.92
N GLY A 77 4.24 -14.21 -10.16
CA GLY A 77 3.63 -13.60 -11.33
C GLY A 77 4.08 -12.15 -11.55
N GLU A 78 3.37 -11.47 -12.46
CA GLU A 78 3.56 -10.05 -12.72
C GLU A 78 2.85 -9.23 -11.64
N VAL A 79 3.54 -8.23 -11.11
CA VAL A 79 3.02 -7.32 -10.07
C VAL A 79 3.29 -5.88 -10.43
N LYS A 80 2.46 -4.97 -9.91
CA LYS A 80 2.74 -3.53 -9.89
C LYS A 80 3.64 -3.20 -8.71
N VAL A 81 4.55 -2.27 -8.90
CA VAL A 81 5.43 -1.78 -7.83
C VAL A 81 5.13 -0.31 -7.55
N ARG A 82 4.89 0.00 -6.27
CA ARG A 82 4.56 1.35 -5.78
C ARG A 82 5.69 1.83 -4.86
N ASP A 83 6.28 2.99 -5.16
CA ASP A 83 7.28 3.64 -4.30
C ASP A 83 6.59 4.49 -3.22
N VAL A 84 6.71 4.08 -1.96
CA VAL A 84 6.06 4.72 -0.81
C VAL A 84 6.65 6.10 -0.52
N TRP A 85 7.97 6.26 -0.66
CA TRP A 85 8.65 7.53 -0.40
C TRP A 85 8.37 8.54 -1.52
N GLY A 86 8.56 8.11 -2.77
CA GLY A 86 8.35 8.95 -3.95
C GLY A 86 6.89 9.15 -4.33
N LYS A 87 5.95 8.44 -3.69
CA LYS A 87 4.51 8.50 -3.96
C LYS A 87 4.19 8.38 -5.47
N ARG A 88 4.94 7.56 -6.21
CA ARG A 88 4.66 7.17 -7.60
C ARG A 88 4.64 5.66 -7.84
N ASP A 89 3.99 5.25 -8.93
CA ASP A 89 4.13 3.89 -9.47
C ASP A 89 5.46 3.75 -10.22
N LEU A 90 6.13 2.61 -10.06
CA LEU A 90 7.35 2.25 -10.79
C LEU A 90 7.08 1.35 -12.00
N GLY A 91 5.83 0.95 -12.22
CA GLY A 91 5.40 0.09 -13.32
C GLY A 91 5.23 -1.36 -12.93
N LEU A 92 5.28 -2.24 -13.93
CA LEU A 92 5.16 -3.69 -13.78
C LEU A 92 6.54 -4.32 -13.54
N CYS A 93 6.55 -5.37 -12.76
CA CYS A 93 7.75 -6.11 -12.36
C CYS A 93 7.43 -7.60 -12.35
N ILE A 94 8.35 -8.41 -12.88
CA ILE A 94 8.22 -9.86 -12.94
C ILE A 94 9.58 -10.50 -12.63
N GLY A 95 9.56 -11.55 -11.81
CA GLY A 95 10.73 -12.33 -11.45
C GLY A 95 11.66 -11.64 -10.45
N THR A 96 12.14 -10.43 -10.75
CA THR A 96 13.14 -9.73 -9.95
C THR A 96 12.82 -8.25 -9.79
N PHE A 97 13.18 -7.69 -8.63
CA PHE A 97 13.14 -6.26 -8.37
C PHE A 97 14.55 -5.76 -8.05
N SER A 98 14.97 -4.68 -8.70
CA SER A 98 16.27 -4.06 -8.48
C SER A 98 16.11 -2.60 -8.05
N ALA A 99 16.92 -2.17 -7.09
CA ALA A 99 16.97 -0.80 -6.62
C ALA A 99 18.39 -0.38 -6.24
N GLU A 100 18.68 0.92 -6.38
CA GLU A 100 19.84 1.54 -5.75
C GLU A 100 19.41 2.12 -4.40
N VAL A 101 20.19 1.86 -3.35
CA VAL A 101 19.95 2.36 -1.99
C VAL A 101 21.19 3.15 -1.56
N GLY A 102 21.00 4.43 -1.22
CA GLY A 102 22.05 5.26 -0.65
C GLY A 102 22.58 4.70 0.66
N TYR A 103 23.73 5.19 1.13
CA TYR A 103 24.23 4.84 2.47
C TYR A 103 23.26 5.37 3.53
N HIS A 104 22.97 4.59 4.58
CA HIS A 104 21.97 4.93 5.61
C HIS A 104 20.58 5.31 5.05
N ASP A 105 20.30 4.94 3.81
CA ASP A 105 19.04 5.22 3.13
C ASP A 105 18.19 3.95 3.04
N SER A 106 16.96 4.12 2.58
CA SER A 106 16.04 3.03 2.38
C SER A 106 15.21 3.18 1.12
N VAL A 107 14.87 2.04 0.53
CA VAL A 107 13.84 1.96 -0.51
C VAL A 107 12.64 1.26 0.09
N PHE A 108 11.48 1.93 0.06
CA PHE A 108 10.24 1.38 0.59
C PHE A 108 9.22 1.23 -0.53
N VAL A 109 8.88 -0.03 -0.84
CA VAL A 109 8.00 -0.36 -1.96
C VAL A 109 6.87 -1.28 -1.53
N ILE A 110 5.80 -1.27 -2.32
CA ILE A 110 4.68 -2.21 -2.20
C ILE A 110 4.55 -2.95 -3.51
N PHE A 111 4.53 -4.28 -3.43
CA PHE A 111 4.17 -5.18 -4.51
C PHE A 111 2.67 -5.46 -4.47
N LEU A 112 2.02 -5.25 -5.60
CA LEU A 112 0.57 -5.35 -5.77
C LEU A 112 0.22 -6.30 -6.91
N PRO A 113 -0.82 -7.13 -6.78
CA PRO A 113 -1.45 -7.75 -7.94
C PRO A 113 -1.82 -6.70 -9.01
N THR A 114 -1.77 -7.07 -10.29
CA THR A 114 -2.02 -6.14 -11.41
C THR A 114 -3.41 -5.49 -11.37
N ASN A 115 -4.40 -6.15 -10.78
CA ASN A 115 -5.76 -5.66 -10.59
C ASN A 115 -6.00 -4.95 -9.25
N ALA A 116 -5.01 -4.89 -8.34
CA ALA A 116 -5.16 -4.28 -7.03
C ALA A 116 -4.81 -2.79 -7.04
N THR A 117 -5.31 -2.04 -6.06
CA THR A 117 -4.98 -0.63 -5.83
C THR A 117 -4.38 -0.42 -4.45
N TRP A 118 -3.64 0.69 -4.31
CA TRP A 118 -3.07 1.17 -3.06
C TRP A 118 -3.35 2.68 -2.91
N PRO A 119 -3.68 3.19 -1.70
CA PRO A 119 -3.89 2.46 -0.45
C PRO A 119 -5.11 1.54 -0.47
N LEU A 120 -5.18 0.63 0.50
CA LEU A 120 -6.37 -0.20 0.75
C LEU A 120 -7.61 0.71 0.85
N PRO A 121 -8.68 0.48 0.04
CA PRO A 121 -9.92 1.21 0.22
C PRO A 121 -10.47 0.91 1.61
N PHE A 122 -11.02 1.92 2.27
CA PHE A 122 -11.72 1.70 3.53
C PHE A 122 -12.89 0.74 3.26
N LYS A 123 -12.88 -0.43 3.89
CA LYS A 123 -14.05 -1.33 3.91
C LYS A 123 -14.81 -1.00 5.18
N LEU A 124 -16.06 -0.54 5.03
CA LEU A 124 -16.96 -0.44 6.16
C LEU A 124 -17.08 -1.83 6.81
N ALA A 125 -17.10 -1.87 8.14
CA ALA A 125 -17.37 -3.11 8.84
C ALA A 125 -18.74 -3.66 8.38
N PRO A 126 -18.94 -4.98 8.33
CA PRO A 126 -20.19 -5.56 7.79
C PRO A 126 -21.47 -4.99 8.42
N TRP A 127 -21.41 -4.56 9.68
CA TRP A 127 -22.52 -3.94 10.41
C TRP A 127 -22.77 -2.46 10.08
N MET A 128 -21.80 -1.78 9.46
CA MET A 128 -21.90 -0.39 8.99
C MET A 128 -22.37 -0.30 7.53
N SER A 129 -22.40 -1.41 6.80
CA SER A 129 -22.93 -1.46 5.45
C SER A 129 -24.45 -1.27 5.50
N PRO A 130 -25.04 -0.38 4.69
CA PRO A 130 -26.49 -0.26 4.60
C PRO A 130 -27.09 -1.64 4.29
N SER A 131 -28.00 -2.12 5.13
CA SER A 131 -28.76 -3.32 4.82
C SER A 131 -29.47 -3.10 3.48
N VAL A 132 -29.24 -4.01 2.53
CA VAL A 132 -29.97 -4.07 1.26
C VAL A 132 -31.46 -4.22 1.59
N GLY A 133 -32.17 -3.10 1.69
CA GLY A 133 -33.55 -3.05 2.18
C GLY A 133 -33.99 -1.75 2.86
N ALA A 134 -33.05 -0.86 3.25
CA ALA A 134 -33.42 0.37 3.98
C ALA A 134 -33.68 1.61 3.09
N LEU A 135 -33.81 1.45 1.78
CA LEU A 135 -34.21 2.53 0.86
C LEU A 135 -35.38 2.08 -0.03
N SER A 136 -36.56 1.98 0.58
CA SER A 136 -37.83 2.14 -0.13
C SER A 136 -38.64 3.21 0.59
N VAL A 137 -38.18 4.46 0.55
CA VAL A 137 -39.06 5.59 0.81
C VAL A 137 -39.91 5.73 -0.45
N ALA A 138 -41.18 5.39 -0.30
CA ALA A 138 -42.20 5.47 -1.34
C ALA A 138 -42.31 6.90 -1.88
N GLU A 139 -41.95 7.12 -3.14
CA GLU A 139 -42.57 8.18 -3.93
C GLU A 139 -43.98 7.71 -4.28
N SER A 140 -44.94 7.96 -3.38
CA SER A 140 -46.35 7.90 -3.74
C SER A 140 -46.73 9.20 -4.44
N ASN A 141 -46.98 9.09 -5.74
CA ASN A 141 -47.67 10.08 -6.55
C ASN A 141 -48.94 10.59 -5.83
N GLY A 142 -48.91 11.86 -5.42
CA GLY A 142 -50.08 12.60 -4.94
C GLY A 142 -50.37 13.73 -5.92
N GLY A 143 -51.30 13.47 -6.84
CA GLY A 143 -51.72 14.40 -7.88
C GLY A 143 -52.27 15.71 -7.32
N ALA A 144 -51.99 16.79 -8.04
CA ALA A 144 -52.65 18.06 -7.88
C ALA A 144 -54.10 17.96 -8.37
N VAL A 145 -55.06 18.01 -7.46
CA VAL A 145 -56.43 18.52 -7.65
C VAL A 145 -56.97 18.93 -6.27
N ASP A 146 -57.21 20.22 -6.03
CA ASP A 146 -58.58 20.76 -6.01
C ASP A 146 -58.62 22.25 -5.62
N ALA A 147 -59.64 22.91 -6.15
CA ALA A 147 -59.88 24.34 -6.10
C ALA A 147 -60.93 24.72 -5.03
N LEU A 148 -60.74 25.92 -4.45
CA LEU A 148 -61.74 26.92 -3.99
C LEU A 148 -62.67 26.69 -2.76
N ALA A 149 -62.72 27.79 -1.96
CA ALA A 149 -63.73 28.29 -1.02
C ALA A 149 -63.78 27.64 0.39
N TRP A 150 -63.89 28.32 1.54
CA TRP A 150 -64.43 29.62 2.01
C TRP A 150 -63.52 30.12 3.18
N VAL A 151 -63.27 31.40 3.47
CA VAL A 151 -64.11 32.57 3.89
C VAL A 151 -63.34 33.85 3.57
#